data_AF-A0A7Y2PKV0-F1
#
_entry.id   AF-A0A7Y2PKV0-F1
#
_cell.length_a   1.000
_cell.length_b   1.000
_cell.length_c   1.000
_cell.angle_alpha   90.00
_cell.angle_beta   90.00
_cell.angle_gamma   90.00
#
_symmetry.space_group_name_H-M   'P 1'
#
loop_
_entity.id
_entity.type
_entity.pdbx_description
1 polymer ?
#
loop_
_entity_poly.entity_id
_entity_poly.type
_entity_poly.pdbx_seq_one_letter_code
_entity_poly.pdbx_strand_id
1 'polypeptide(L)' 'MFSIPSSQIKIFYLLLGVVWFSTGIYYIFRESFYNGLRIVIFGAVFMLAIFAVQSYVIKMIQVYDTNLKKQKKR' A
#
# COMPACT_ATOMS: atom_id res chain seq x y z
N MET A 1 -3.19 21.03 3.43
CA MET A 1 -4.52 20.46 3.83
C MET A 1 -4.76 19.07 3.21
N PHE A 2 -3.71 18.37 2.77
CA PHE A 2 -3.82 17.03 2.18
C PHE A 2 -3.26 16.00 3.14
N SER A 3 -4.09 15.56 4.08
CA SER A 3 -3.80 14.44 4.96
C SER A 3 -4.76 13.32 4.58
N ILE A 4 -4.28 12.33 3.80
CA ILE A 4 -5.07 11.11 3.60
C ILE A 4 -5.30 10.49 4.98
N PRO A 5 -6.55 10.26 5.41
CA PRO A 5 -6.82 9.68 6.71
C PRO A 5 -6.11 8.34 6.85
N SER A 6 -5.37 8.15 7.95
CA SER A 6 -4.67 6.89 8.22
C SER A 6 -5.61 5.68 8.24
N SER A 7 -6.91 5.90 8.49
CA SER A 7 -7.96 4.88 8.39
C SER A 7 -8.20 4.40 6.95
N GLN A 8 -8.23 5.30 5.97
CA GLN A 8 -8.39 4.93 4.55
C GLN A 8 -7.22 4.10 4.05
N ILE A 9 -6.00 4.46 4.49
CA ILE A 9 -4.78 3.73 4.15
C ILE A 9 -4.85 2.30 4.72
N LYS A 10 -5.23 2.17 6.00
CA LYS A 10 -5.38 0.86 6.65
C LYS A 10 -6.42 -0.02 5.93
N ILE A 11 -7.57 0.54 5.57
CA ILE A 11 -8.64 -0.19 4.85
C ILE A 11 -8.14 -0.64 3.47
N PHE A 12 -7.42 0.22 2.75
CA PHE A 12 -6.83 -0.13 1.46
C PHE A 12 -5.89 -1.34 1.58
N TYR A 13 -4.92 -1.31 2.51
CA TYR A 13 -4.01 -2.44 2.72
C TYR A 13 -4.71 -3.69 3.23
N LEU A 14 -5.76 -3.55 4.03
CA LEU A 14 -6.57 -4.68 4.50
C LEU A 14 -7.28 -5.35 3.32
N LEU A 15 -7.96 -4.59 2.47
CA LEU A 15 -8.63 -5.13 1.27
C LEU A 15 -7.63 -5.75 0.30
N LEU A 16 -6.50 -5.06 0.06
CA LEU A 16 -5.45 -5.54 -0.81
C LEU A 16 -4.85 -6.85 -0.28
N GLY A 17 -4.58 -6.92 1.03
CA GLY A 17 -4.09 -8.12 1.69
C GLY A 17 -5.07 -9.27 1.61
N VAL A 18 -6.37 -9.03 1.85
CA VAL A 18 -7.43 -10.05 1.73
C VAL A 18 -7.46 -10.65 0.32
N VAL A 19 -7.39 -9.83 -0.74
CA VAL A 19 -7.39 -10.32 -2.12
C VAL A 19 -6.17 -11.20 -2.41
N TRP A 20 -4.96 -10.74 -2.05
CA TRP A 20 -3.74 -11.51 -2.29
C TRP A 20 -3.68 -12.80 -1.48
N PHE A 21 -4.05 -12.77 -0.20
CA PHE A 21 -4.05 -13.95 0.66
C PHE A 21 -5.14 -14.94 0.26
N SER A 22 -6.37 -14.49 -0.01
CA SER A 22 -7.45 -15.39 -0.44
C SER A 22 -7.13 -16.08 -1.77
N THR A 23 -6.57 -15.33 -2.73
CA THR A 23 -6.14 -15.88 -4.01
C THR A 23 -4.98 -16.87 -3.81
N GLY A 24 -3.97 -16.50 -3.03
CA GLY A 24 -2.85 -17.37 -2.72
C GLY A 24 -3.29 -18.68 -2.06
N ILE A 25 -4.13 -18.60 -1.02
CA ILE A 25 -4.71 -19.75 -0.32
C ILE A 25 -5.52 -20.62 -1.29
N TYR A 26 -6.36 -20.02 -2.13
CA TYR A 26 -7.14 -20.75 -3.13
C TYR A 26 -6.24 -21.59 -4.05
N TYR A 27 -5.17 -20.99 -4.58
CA TYR A 27 -4.23 -21.70 -5.45
C TYR A 27 -3.40 -22.77 -4.71
N ILE A 28 -3.08 -22.57 -3.43
CA ILE A 28 -2.43 -23.59 -2.59
C ILE A 28 -3.30 -24.85 -2.52
N PHE A 29 -4.60 -24.70 -2.26
CA PHE A 29 -5.50 -25.83 -2.03
C PHE A 29 -6.06 -26.47 -3.30
N ARG A 30 -6.17 -25.73 -4.41
CA ARG A 30 -6.83 -26.21 -5.63
C ARG A 30 -5.90 -26.62 -6.77
N GLU A 31 -4.71 -26.03 -6.87
CA GLU A 31 -3.77 -26.34 -7.96
C GLU A 31 -2.47 -26.96 -7.43
N SER A 32 -1.65 -26.13 -6.80
CA SER A 32 -0.29 -26.49 -6.40
C SER A 32 0.19 -25.54 -5.32
N PHE A 33 0.72 -26.12 -4.25
CA PHE A 33 1.34 -25.38 -3.15
C PHE A 33 2.38 -24.38 -3.64
N TYR A 34 3.20 -24.75 -4.63
CA TYR A 34 4.24 -23.87 -5.19
C TYR A 34 3.66 -22.65 -5.91
N ASN A 35 2.56 -22.82 -6.65
CA ASN A 35 1.91 -21.71 -7.36
C ASN A 35 1.28 -20.74 -6.35
N GLY A 36 0.54 -21.27 -5.38
CA GLY A 36 -0.07 -20.45 -4.34
C GLY A 36 0.97 -19.73 -3.47
N LEU A 37 2.08 -20.38 -3.11
CA LEU A 37 3.16 -19.74 -2.37
C LEU A 37 3.82 -18.61 -3.19
N ARG A 38 4.05 -18.80 -4.50
CA ARG A 38 4.54 -17.73 -5.38
C ARG A 38 3.60 -16.52 -5.40
N ILE A 39 2.28 -16.76 -5.46
CA ILE A 39 1.27 -15.69 -5.44
C ILE A 39 1.30 -14.91 -4.12
N VAL A 40 1.41 -15.61 -2.98
CA VAL A 40 1.49 -14.95 -1.67
C VAL A 40 2.75 -14.10 -1.55
N ILE A 41 3.91 -14.64 -1.95
CA ILE A 41 5.19 -13.91 -1.91
C ILE A 41 5.13 -12.69 -2.85
N PHE A 42 4.62 -12.86 -4.07
CA PHE A 42 4.46 -11.76 -5.01
C PHE A 42 3.53 -10.68 -4.45
N GLY A 43 2.39 -11.06 -3.90
CA GLY A 43 1.45 -10.13 -3.27
C GLY A 43 2.09 -9.36 -2.11
N ALA A 44 2.88 -10.03 -1.27
CA ALA A 44 3.60 -9.39 -0.17
C ALA A 44 4.63 -8.36 -0.66
N VAL A 45 5.45 -8.73 -1.66
CA VAL A 45 6.44 -7.82 -2.27
C VAL A 45 5.76 -6.64 -2.96
N PHE A 46 4.66 -6.89 -3.67
CA PHE A 46 3.86 -5.85 -4.33
C PHE A 46 3.28 -4.85 -3.32
N MET A 47 2.73 -5.33 -2.20
CA MET A 47 2.23 -4.46 -1.13
C MET A 47 3.34 -3.59 -0.53
N LEU A 48 4.55 -4.13 -0.34
CA LEU A 48 5.70 -3.35 0.12
C LEU A 48 6.11 -2.26 -0.88
N ALA A 49 6.09 -2.58 -2.18
CA ALA A 49 6.39 -1.61 -3.23
C ALA A 49 5.39 -0.45 -3.23
N ILE A 50 4.08 -0.75 -3.14
CA ILE A 50 3.04 0.28 -3.03
C ILE A 50 3.26 1.13 -1.77
N PHE A 51 3.58 0.50 -0.64
CA PHE A 51 3.84 1.21 0.61
C PHE A 51 5.01 2.19 0.51
N ALA A 52 6.09 1.79 -0.17
CA ALA A 52 7.23 2.67 -0.42
C ALA A 52 6.84 3.88 -1.29
N VAL A 53 6.15 3.64 -2.41
CA VAL A 53 5.69 4.71 -3.31
C VAL A 53 4.73 5.66 -2.60
N GLN A 54 3.75 5.11 -1.88
CA GLN A 54 2.78 5.90 -1.14
C GLN A 54 3.45 6.76 -0.05
N SER A 55 4.41 6.20 0.69
CA SER A 55 5.17 6.94 1.70
C SER A 55 5.97 8.09 1.08
N TYR A 56 6.57 7.86 -0.09
CA TYR A 56 7.30 8.89 -0.83
C TYR A 56 6.36 10.04 -1.26
N VAL A 57 5.21 9.71 -1.84
CA VAL A 57 4.22 10.71 -2.30
C VAL A 57 3.68 11.53 -1.12
N ILE A 58 3.35 10.90 0.01
CA ILE A 58 2.88 11.60 1.22
C ILE A 58 3.95 12.59 1.69
N LYS A 59 5.21 12.17 1.77
CA LYS A 59 6.32 13.03 2.19
C LYS A 59 6.50 14.22 1.23
N MET A 60 6.40 13.97 -0.07
CA MET A 60 6.45 15.02 -1.09
C MET A 60 5.34 16.05 -0.86
N ILE A 61 4.08 15.61 -0.73
CA ILE A 61 2.93 16.50 -0.49
C ILE A 61 3.11 17.32 0.81
N GLN A 62 3.62 16.70 1.88
CA GLN A 62 3.87 17.40 3.15
C GLN A 62 4.91 18.52 3.00
N VAL A 63 5.99 18.27 2.24
CA VAL A 63 7.02 19.28 1.95
C VAL A 63 6.43 20.43 1.13
N TYR A 64 5.61 20.13 0.11
CA TYR A 64 4.91 21.16 -0.67
C TYR A 64 3.97 22.02 0.19
N ASP A 65 3.13 21.40 1.03
CA ASP A 65 2.20 22.12 1.92
C ASP A 65 2.95 23.01 2.94
N THR A 66 4.10 22.53 3.45
CA THR A 66 4.95 23.29 4.38
C THR A 66 5.57 24.50 3.71
N ASN A 67 6.10 24.34 2.49
CA ASN A 67 6.71 25.43 1.72
C ASN A 67 5.69 26.50 1.33
N LEU A 68 4.49 26.09 0.90
CA LEU A 68 3.40 27.01 0.57
C LEU A 68 2.94 27.81 1.80
N LYS A 69 2.79 27.17 2.96
CA LYS A 69 2.46 27.86 4.23
C LYS A 69 3.54 28.84 4.66
N LYS A 70 4.82 28.51 4.42
CA LYS A 70 5.96 29.39 4.74
C LYS A 70 5.99 30.63 3.83
N GLN A 71 5.64 30.50 2.56
CA GLN A 71 5.51 31.64 1.65
C GLN A 71 4.31 32.53 1.99
N LYS A 72 3.17 31.97 2.39
CA LYS A 72 1.97 32.74 2.76
C LYS A 72 2.11 33.57 4.06
N LYS A 73 3.15 33.29 4.86
CA LYS A 73 3.48 34.02 6.10
C LYS A 73 4.52 35.14 5.91
N ARG A 74 5.13 35.25 4.73
CA ARG A 74 5.95 36.39 4.30
C ARG A 74 5.10 37.33 3.47
#